data_AF-A0A660A8G7-F1
#
_entry.id   AF-A0A660A8G7-F1
#
_cell.length_a   1.000
_cell.length_b   1.000
_cell.length_c   1.000
_cell.angle_alpha   90.00
_cell.angle_beta   90.00
_cell.angle_gamma   90.00
#
_symmetry.space_group_name_H-M   'P 1'
#
loop_
_entity.id
_entity.type
_entity.pdbx_description
1 polymer ?
#
loop_
_entity_poly.entity_id
_entity_poly.type
_entity_poly.pdbx_seq_one_letter_code
_entity_poly.pdbx_strand_id
1 'polypeptide(L)' 'MNIKIYSQASFQMMVPNYLYQAYEEGKRSIDFLLLFPVSRSDSEHILATIKKCPVVLDAKWRFGTVTVTAYIRH' A
#
# COMPACT_ATOMS: atom_id res chain seq x y z
N MET A 1 7.33 7.06 5.36
CA MET A 1 7.92 7.02 4.00
C MET A 1 6.80 7.39 3.05
N ASN A 2 6.93 8.48 2.29
CA ASN A 2 5.86 8.98 1.41
C ASN A 2 6.15 8.52 -0.01
N ILE A 3 5.39 7.54 -0.51
CA ILE A 3 5.57 7.01 -1.86
C ILE A 3 4.50 7.59 -2.76
N LYS A 4 4.92 8.18 -3.88
CA LYS A 4 4.03 8.73 -4.90
C LYS A 4 4.00 7.77 -6.09
N ILE A 5 2.80 7.33 -6.47
CA ILE A 5 2.64 6.40 -7.59
C ILE A 5 1.69 7.03 -8.61
N TYR A 6 2.15 7.08 -9.85
CA TYR A 6 1.50 7.82 -10.94
C TYR A 6 0.66 6.92 -11.87
N SER A 7 0.70 5.60 -11.71
CA SER A 7 -0.12 4.69 -12.51
C SER A 7 -0.58 3.45 -11.72
N GLN A 8 -1.71 2.87 -12.12
CA GLN A 8 -2.26 1.65 -11.51
C GLN A 8 -1.35 0.43 -11.73
N ALA A 9 -0.77 0.28 -12.92
CA ALA A 9 0.17 -0.81 -13.21
C ALA A 9 1.41 -0.72 -12.33
N SER A 10 1.99 0.49 -12.21
CA SER A 10 3.10 0.79 -11.32
C SER A 10 2.77 0.47 -9.86
N PHE A 11 1.54 0.76 -9.43
CA PHE A 11 1.09 0.45 -8.08
C PHE A 11 1.12 -1.06 -7.79
N GLN A 12 0.50 -1.86 -8.65
CA GLN A 12 0.43 -3.30 -8.47
C GLN A 12 1.82 -3.96 -8.44
N MET A 13 2.75 -3.48 -9.27
CA MET A 13 4.11 -4.02 -9.33
C MET A 13 4.98 -3.60 -8.13
N MET A 14 4.90 -2.34 -7.69
CA MET A 14 5.86 -1.81 -6.71
C MET A 14 5.44 -1.95 -5.25
N VAL A 15 4.14 -1.99 -4.96
CA VAL A 15 3.63 -2.00 -3.57
C VAL A 15 4.18 -3.17 -2.75
N PRO A 16 4.22 -4.43 -3.25
CA PRO A 16 4.80 -5.53 -2.48
C PRO A 16 6.25 -5.24 -2.06
N ASN A 17 7.08 -4.73 -2.98
CA ASN A 17 8.48 -4.43 -2.69
C ASN A 17 8.62 -3.37 -1.59
N TYR A 18 7.82 -2.31 -1.64
CA TYR A 18 7.83 -1.28 -0.61
C TYR A 18 7.29 -1.78 0.74
N LEU A 19 6.32 -2.69 0.74
CA LEU A 19 5.82 -3.33 1.96
C LEU A 19 6.89 -4.21 2.61
N TYR A 20 7.57 -5.04 1.82
CA TYR A 20 8.67 -5.86 2.31
C TYR A 20 9.86 -5.03 2.79
N GLN A 21 10.20 -3.96 2.06
CA GLN A 21 11.25 -3.04 2.51
C GLN A 21 10.87 -2.38 3.84
N ALA A 22 9.63 -1.91 4.00
CA ALA A 22 9.17 -1.34 5.26
C ALA A 22 9.19 -2.35 6.41
N TYR A 23 8.84 -3.61 6.14
CA TYR A 23 8.92 -4.71 7.08
C TYR A 23 10.37 -4.95 7.56
N GLU A 24 11.31 -5.04 6.63
CA GLU A 24 12.74 -5.23 6.93
C GLU A 24 13.36 -4.04 7.68
N GLU A 25 12.92 -2.82 7.38
CA GLU A 25 13.36 -1.60 8.05
C GLU A 25 12.63 -1.35 9.40
N GLY A 26 11.74 -2.25 9.83
CA GLY A 26 10.99 -2.13 11.07
C GLY A 26 9.99 -0.96 11.10
N LYS A 27 9.54 -0.50 9.93
CA LYS A 27 8.58 0.60 9.80
C LYS A 27 7.16 0.12 10.07
N ARG A 28 6.52 0.74 11.07
CA ARG A 28 5.13 0.44 11.50
C ARG A 28 4.06 0.75 10.46
N SER A 29 4.29 1.77 9.64
CA SER A 29 3.31 2.24 8.68
C SER A 29 3.96 2.80 7.42
N ILE A 30 3.26 2.66 6.32
CA ILE A 30 3.63 3.19 5.01
C ILE A 30 2.40 3.80 4.34
N ASP A 31 2.60 4.94 3.69
CA ASP A 31 1.55 5.67 3.00
C ASP A 31 1.86 5.76 1.51
N PHE A 32 0.88 5.40 0.69
CA PHE A 32 0.93 5.52 -0.76
C PHE A 32 -0.02 6.62 -1.20
N LEU A 33 0.52 7.66 -1.84
CA LEU A 33 -0.27 8.67 -2.53
C LEU A 33 -0.43 8.28 -4.00
N LEU A 34 -1.68 8.08 -4.42
CA LEU A 34 -2.01 7.69 -5.79
C LEU A 34 -2.36 8.93 -6.59
N LEU A 35 -1.57 9.17 -7.63
CA LEU A 35 -1.66 10.35 -8.50
C LEU A 35 -2.32 10.02 -9.84
N PHE A 36 -3.23 9.05 -9.81
CA PHE A 36 -4.06 8.65 -10.92
C PHE A 36 -5.51 8.50 -10.45
N PRO A 37 -6.51 8.66 -11.33
CA PRO A 37 -7.91 8.45 -10.97
C PRO A 37 -8.13 7.03 -10.47
N VAL A 38 -8.85 6.88 -9.36
CA VAL A 38 -9.22 5.57 -8.82
C VAL A 38 -10.71 5.58 -8.51
N SER A 39 -11.45 4.68 -9.15
CA SER A 39 -12.87 4.50 -8.87
C SER A 39 -13.07 3.81 -7.52
N ARG A 40 -14.32 3.77 -7.02
CA ARG A 40 -14.64 3.05 -5.78
C ARG A 40 -14.40 1.54 -5.90
N SER A 41 -14.75 0.94 -7.04
CA SER A 41 -14.48 -0.48 -7.28
C SER A 41 -12.97 -0.77 -7.35
N ASP A 42 -12.20 0.13 -7.96
CA ASP A 42 -10.74 -0.01 -8.03
C ASP A 42 -10.11 0.11 -6.64
N SER A 43 -10.60 1.03 -5.80
CA SER A 43 -10.08 1.19 -4.44
C SER A 43 -10.35 -0.03 -3.56
N GLU A 44 -11.54 -0.64 -3.67
CA GLU A 44 -11.89 -1.89 -3.00
C GLU A 44 -11.01 -3.05 -3.49
N HIS A 45 -10.77 -3.14 -4.79
CA HIS A 45 -9.90 -4.15 -5.38
C HIS A 45 -8.42 -3.97 -4.96
N ILE A 46 -7.94 -2.72 -4.92
CA ILE A 46 -6.61 -2.37 -4.45
C ILE A 46 -6.45 -2.79 -2.98
N LEU A 47 -7.40 -2.45 -2.11
CA LEU A 47 -7.36 -2.84 -0.71
C LEU A 47 -7.35 -4.37 -0.54
N ALA A 48 -8.18 -5.09 -1.31
CA ALA A 48 -8.21 -6.54 -1.28
C ALA A 48 -6.86 -7.15 -1.71
N THR A 49 -6.19 -6.54 -2.69
CA THR A 49 -4.88 -6.99 -3.18
C THR A 49 -3.79 -6.78 -2.15
N ILE A 50 -3.74 -5.61 -1.51
CA ILE A 50 -2.74 -5.29 -0.48
C ILE A 50 -2.90 -6.21 0.74
N LYS A 51 -4.14 -6.49 1.14
CA LYS A 51 -4.44 -7.37 2.27
C LYS A 51 -4.03 -8.83 2.05
N LYS A 52 -3.73 -9.24 0.80
CA LYS A 52 -3.13 -10.56 0.52
C LYS A 52 -1.64 -10.63 0.85
N CYS A 53 -0.97 -9.48 1.03
CA CYS A 53 0.45 -9.45 1.36
C CYS A 53 0.63 -9.90 2.83
N PRO A 54 1.42 -10.96 3.11
CA PRO A 54 1.51 -11.54 4.45
C PRO A 54 2.01 -10.60 5.54
N VAL A 55 2.79 -9.58 5.17
CA VAL A 55 3.32 -8.59 6.10
C VAL A 55 2.29 -7.52 6.49
N VAL A 56 1.14 -7.46 5.82
CA VAL A 56 0.11 -6.44 6.07
C VAL A 56 -0.87 -6.90 7.14
N LEU A 57 -1.05 -6.08 8.17
CA LEU A 57 -2.03 -6.24 9.23
C LEU A 57 -3.37 -5.57 8.89
N ASP A 58 -3.30 -4.36 8.34
CA ASP A 58 -4.47 -3.59 7.97
C ASP A 58 -4.15 -2.64 6.80
N ALA A 59 -5.17 -2.30 6.02
CA ALA A 59 -5.07 -1.33 4.93
C ALA A 59 -6.38 -0.54 4.84
N LYS A 60 -6.26 0.79 4.79
CA LYS A 60 -7.39 1.72 4.70
C LYS A 60 -7.21 2.68 3.56
N TRP A 61 -8.31 2.93 2.85
CA TRP A 61 -8.38 3.97 1.82
C TRP A 61 -8.91 5.27 2.42
N ARG A 62 -8.21 6.38 2.18
CA ARG A 62 -8.62 7.72 2.61
C ARG A 62 -8.18 8.77 1.60
N PHE A 63 -9.14 9.47 0.99
CA PHE A 63 -8.88 10.65 0.13
C PHE A 63 -7.83 10.44 -0.98
N GLY A 64 -7.82 9.27 -1.64
CA GLY A 64 -6.82 8.96 -2.69
C GLY A 64 -5.47 8.46 -2.15
N THR A 65 -5.36 8.29 -0.84
CA THR A 65 -4.22 7.70 -0.15
C THR A 65 -4.58 6.31 0.36
N VAL A 66 -3.65 5.37 0.22
CA VAL A 66 -3.71 4.08 0.90
C VAL A 66 -2.74 4.08 2.07
N THR A 67 -3.27 3.94 3.28
CA THR A 67 -2.47 3.76 4.49
C THR A 67 -2.43 2.28 4.83
N VAL A 68 -1.22 1.76 5.00
CA VAL A 68 -0.99 0.34 5.31
C VAL A 68 -0.27 0.20 6.65
N THR A 69 -0.78 -0.70 7.48
CA THR A 69 -0.15 -1.14 8.73
C THR A 69 0.45 -2.52 8.48
N ALA A 70 1.73 -2.68 8.82
CA ALA A 70 2.46 -3.92 8.59
C ALA A 70 3.02 -4.48 9.90
N TYR A 71 3.28 -5.79 9.91
CA TYR A 71 4.13 -6.41 10.93
C TYR A 71 5.50 -5.73 10.95
N ILE A 72 6.12 -5.69 12.12
CA ILE A 72 7.49 -5.23 12.29
C ILE A 72 8.34 -6.48 12.47
N ARG A 73 9.45 -6.60 11.74
CA ARG A 73 10.47 -7.60 12.05
C ARG A 73 11.16 -7.18 13.36
N HIS A 74 10.93 -7.94 14.43
CA HIS A 74 11.66 -7.81 15.70
C HIS A 74 12.99 -8.57 15.64
#